data_AF-A0A6I2RH78-F1
#
_entry.id   AF-A0A6I2RH78-F1
#
_cell.length_a   1.000
_cell.length_b   1.000
_cell.length_c   1.000
_cell.angle_alpha   90.00
_cell.angle_beta   90.00
_cell.angle_gamma   90.00
#
_symmetry.space_group_name_H-M   'P 1'
#
loop_
_entity.id
_entity.type
_entity.pdbx_description
1 polymer ?
#
loop_
_entity_poly.entity_id
_entity_poly.type
_entity_poly.pdbx_seq_one_letter_code
_entity_poly.pdbx_strand_id
1 'polypeptide(L)'
;MSKKEKFALYLTPEKKALLERRYQEDGSRSLTGFIERAIDFYLDYLSAGDAGLFLPASIKSCIDGRLDQLEDRLATLTFRLAVETDLVAGILADTCQLSREELRRRRAESVRNVKATNGRVSLEGRAREVWEEGDEWLD
;
A
#
# COMPACT_ATOMS: atom_id res chain seq x y z
N MET A 1 -21.13 -35.96 -18.19
CA MET A 1 -20.82 -36.35 -16.80
C MET A 1 -19.53 -37.16 -16.82
N SER A 2 -18.42 -36.58 -16.37
CA SER A 2 -17.14 -37.32 -16.28
C SER A 2 -17.31 -38.53 -15.35
N LYS A 3 -16.68 -39.67 -15.67
CA LYS A 3 -16.71 -40.85 -14.81
C LYS A 3 -15.99 -40.53 -13.50
N LYS A 4 -16.69 -40.58 -12.37
CA LYS A 4 -16.08 -40.44 -11.05
C LYS A 4 -15.35 -41.73 -10.69
N GLU A 5 -14.11 -41.61 -10.24
CA GLU A 5 -13.30 -42.72 -9.76
C GLU A 5 -13.37 -42.81 -8.23
N LYS A 6 -13.43 -44.04 -7.69
CA LYS A 6 -13.54 -44.24 -6.24
C LYS A 6 -12.16 -44.17 -5.60
N PHE A 7 -11.94 -43.13 -4.79
CA PHE A 7 -10.71 -42.94 -4.02
C PHE A 7 -10.93 -43.27 -2.53
N ALA A 8 -10.16 -44.21 -1.99
CA ALA A 8 -10.22 -44.54 -0.56
C ALA A 8 -9.30 -43.59 0.23
N LEU A 9 -9.87 -42.85 1.19
CA LEU A 9 -9.15 -41.90 2.01
C LEU A 9 -9.18 -42.36 3.48
N TYR A 10 -8.01 -42.43 4.11
CA TYR A 10 -7.89 -42.65 5.55
C TYR A 10 -7.84 -41.32 6.27
N LEU A 11 -8.77 -41.12 7.21
CA LEU A 11 -8.85 -39.94 8.05
C LEU A 11 -8.88 -40.37 9.52
N THR A 12 -8.27 -39.56 10.38
CA THR A 12 -8.49 -39.66 11.82
C THR A 12 -9.98 -39.46 12.13
N PRO A 13 -10.54 -40.14 13.13
CA PRO A 13 -11.96 -40.02 13.50
C PRO A 13 -12.41 -38.56 13.73
N GLU A 14 -11.55 -37.76 14.35
CA GLU A 14 -11.77 -36.33 14.63
C GLU A 14 -11.95 -35.52 13.33
N LYS A 15 -11.04 -35.68 12.37
CA LYS A 15 -11.12 -35.03 11.05
C LYS A 15 -12.36 -35.46 10.28
N LYS A 16 -12.74 -36.74 10.37
CA LYS A 16 -13.96 -37.25 9.72
C LYS A 16 -15.22 -36.59 10.32
N ALA A 17 -15.32 -36.51 11.64
CA ALA A 17 -16.43 -35.87 12.33
C ALA A 17 -16.52 -34.36 11.99
N LEU A 18 -15.37 -33.69 11.89
CA LEU A 18 -15.32 -32.28 11.49
C LEU A 18 -15.84 -32.10 10.05
N LEU A 19 -15.44 -32.96 9.13
CA LEU A 19 -15.89 -32.98 7.74
C LEU A 19 -17.42 -33.19 7.63
N GLU A 20 -17.96 -34.15 8.38
CA GLU A 20 -19.40 -34.45 8.42
C GLU A 20 -20.23 -33.30 9.00
N ARG A 21 -19.68 -32.52 9.93
CA ARG A 21 -20.33 -31.30 10.43
C ARG A 21 -20.26 -30.15 9.42
N ARG A 22 -19.06 -29.88 8.89
CA ARG A 22 -18.80 -28.70 8.06
C ARG A 22 -19.46 -28.75 6.67
N TYR A 23 -19.64 -29.94 6.08
CA TYR A 23 -20.28 -30.00 4.75
C TYR A 23 -21.73 -29.48 4.77
N GLN A 24 -22.44 -29.65 5.89
CA GLN A 24 -23.79 -29.11 6.05
C GLN A 24 -23.78 -27.58 6.23
N GLU A 25 -22.80 -27.05 6.99
CA GLU A 25 -22.61 -25.61 7.18
C GLU A 25 -22.29 -24.88 5.87
N ASP A 26 -21.55 -25.52 4.96
CA ASP A 26 -21.21 -25.02 3.61
C ASP A 26 -22.39 -25.07 2.62
N GLY A 27 -23.52 -25.70 2.99
CA GLY A 27 -24.65 -25.93 2.06
C GLY A 27 -24.34 -26.97 0.99
N SER A 28 -23.33 -27.81 1.22
CA SER A 28 -22.96 -28.89 0.31
C SER A 28 -24.03 -29.98 0.26
N ARG A 29 -24.45 -30.37 -0.94
CA ARG A 29 -25.43 -31.46 -1.14
C ARG A 29 -24.92 -32.85 -0.76
N SER A 30 -23.60 -33.02 -0.65
CA SER A 30 -22.96 -34.28 -0.24
C SER A 30 -21.57 -34.02 0.33
N LEU A 31 -21.10 -34.93 1.19
CA LEU A 31 -19.74 -34.92 1.71
C LEU A 31 -18.70 -35.01 0.58
N THR A 32 -18.97 -35.81 -0.45
CA THR A 32 -18.10 -35.92 -1.63
C THR A 32 -17.96 -34.58 -2.36
N GLY A 33 -19.05 -33.84 -2.57
CA GLY A 33 -18.99 -32.52 -3.23
C GLY A 33 -18.25 -31.46 -2.41
N PHE A 34 -18.31 -31.56 -1.08
CA PHE A 34 -17.51 -30.71 -0.19
C PHE A 34 -16.01 -31.03 -0.30
N ILE A 35 -15.66 -32.32 -0.30
CA ILE A 35 -14.28 -32.78 -0.45
C ILE A 35 -13.73 -32.41 -1.83
N GLU A 36 -14.51 -32.59 -2.91
CA GLU A 36 -14.13 -32.17 -4.27
C GLU A 36 -13.78 -30.67 -4.30
N ARG A 37 -14.63 -29.79 -3.74
CA ARG A 37 -14.35 -28.35 -3.65
C ARG A 37 -13.09 -28.02 -2.84
N ALA A 38 -12.88 -28.72 -1.73
CA ALA A 38 -11.69 -28.51 -0.90
C ALA A 38 -10.41 -28.94 -1.62
N ILE A 39 -10.49 -30.02 -2.41
CA ILE A 39 -9.37 -30.49 -3.26
C ILE A 39 -9.12 -29.48 -4.38
N ASP A 40 -10.17 -29.05 -5.10
CA ASP A 40 -10.05 -28.05 -6.16
C ASP A 40 -9.38 -26.77 -5.62
N PHE A 41 -9.83 -26.28 -4.46
CA PHE A 41 -9.21 -25.13 -3.80
C PHE A 41 -7.72 -25.35 -3.50
N TYR A 42 -7.32 -26.54 -3.03
CA TYR A 42 -5.92 -26.83 -2.72
C TYR A 42 -5.06 -27.02 -3.98
N LEU A 43 -5.63 -27.59 -5.04
CA LEU A 43 -4.95 -27.73 -6.33
C LEU A 43 -4.79 -26.36 -7.02
N ASP A 44 -5.80 -25.51 -6.94
CA ASP A 44 -5.72 -24.12 -7.40
C ASP A 44 -4.66 -23.35 -6.59
N TYR A 45 -4.60 -23.56 -5.27
CA TYR A 45 -3.55 -23.01 -4.41
C TYR A 45 -2.13 -23.41 -4.85
N LEU A 46 -1.90 -24.70 -5.14
CA LEU A 46 -0.59 -25.18 -5.58
C LEU A 46 -0.25 -24.73 -7.01
N SER A 47 -1.27 -24.64 -7.89
CA SER A 47 -1.11 -24.23 -9.29
C SER A 47 -0.88 -22.72 -9.43
N ALA A 48 -1.38 -21.92 -8.48
CA ALA A 48 -1.15 -20.48 -8.41
C ALA A 48 0.30 -20.09 -8.07
N GLY A 49 1.18 -21.07 -7.82
CA GLY A 49 2.63 -20.91 -7.87
C GLY A 49 3.16 -19.66 -7.18
N ASP A 50 3.10 -19.61 -5.85
CA ASP A 50 3.71 -18.56 -5.02
C ASP A 50 3.26 -17.10 -5.33
N ALA A 51 2.25 -16.90 -6.19
CA ALA A 51 1.63 -15.59 -6.38
C ALA A 51 0.52 -15.43 -5.35
N GLY A 52 0.90 -14.80 -4.23
CA GLY A 52 0.03 -14.54 -3.10
C GLY A 52 -1.33 -13.98 -3.52
N LEU A 53 -2.34 -14.44 -2.78
CA LEU A 53 -3.71 -13.93 -2.69
C LEU A 53 -4.70 -14.52 -3.69
N PHE A 54 -5.22 -15.70 -3.33
CA PHE A 54 -6.64 -16.01 -3.56
C PHE A 54 -7.49 -15.12 -2.63
N LEU A 55 -7.43 -13.80 -2.82
CA LEU A 55 -8.44 -12.90 -2.28
C LEU A 55 -9.72 -13.23 -3.03
N PRO A 56 -10.81 -13.64 -2.35
CA PRO A 56 -12.12 -13.73 -2.98
C PRO A 56 -12.35 -12.51 -3.85
N ALA A 57 -12.86 -12.68 -5.08
CA ALA A 57 -12.96 -11.60 -6.07
C ALA A 57 -13.58 -10.31 -5.50
N SER A 58 -14.51 -10.45 -4.55
CA SER A 58 -15.14 -9.35 -3.81
C SER A 58 -14.16 -8.55 -2.93
N ILE A 59 -13.19 -9.20 -2.27
CA ILE A 59 -12.17 -8.54 -1.45
C ILE A 59 -11.15 -7.83 -2.35
N LYS A 60 -10.72 -8.49 -3.44
CA LYS A 60 -9.85 -7.86 -4.43
C LYS A 60 -10.50 -6.60 -5.01
N SER A 61 -11.74 -6.70 -5.48
CA SER A 61 -12.49 -5.57 -6.01
C SER A 61 -12.69 -4.44 -5.00
N CYS A 62 -12.90 -4.77 -3.72
CA CYS A 62 -13.01 -3.77 -2.65
C CYS A 62 -11.67 -3.04 -2.41
N ILE A 63 -10.55 -3.78 -2.41
CA ILE A 63 -9.22 -3.19 -2.25
C ILE A 63 -8.88 -2.32 -3.46
N ASP A 64 -9.03 -2.84 -4.68
CA ASP A 64 -8.79 -2.12 -5.93
C ASP A 64 -9.63 -0.82 -5.95
N GLY A 65 -10.92 -0.88 -5.66
CA GLY A 65 -11.78 0.31 -5.63
C GLY A 65 -11.42 1.32 -4.53
N ARG A 66 -10.86 0.88 -3.39
CA ARG A 66 -10.36 1.79 -2.35
C ARG A 66 -9.02 2.42 -2.74
N LEU A 67 -8.17 1.68 -3.45
CA LEU A 67 -6.92 2.20 -3.99
C LEU A 67 -7.19 3.22 -5.09
N ASP A 68 -8.08 2.93 -6.04
CA ASP A 68 -8.49 3.87 -7.09
C ASP A 68 -8.98 5.20 -6.47
N GLN A 69 -9.86 5.14 -5.48
CA GLN A 69 -10.34 6.33 -4.78
C GLN A 69 -9.24 7.09 -4.05
N LEU A 70 -8.24 6.39 -3.52
CA LEU A 70 -7.10 7.00 -2.85
C LEU A 70 -6.16 7.65 -3.86
N GLU A 71 -5.91 7.01 -4.99
CA GLU A 71 -5.14 7.55 -6.11
C GLU A 71 -5.78 8.82 -6.65
N ASP A 72 -7.09 8.82 -6.91
CA ASP A 72 -7.84 10.00 -7.37
C ASP A 72 -7.74 11.17 -6.37
N ARG A 73 -7.88 10.88 -5.07
CA ARG A 73 -7.76 11.88 -4.00
C ARG A 73 -6.34 12.42 -3.90
N LEU A 74 -5.33 11.55 -3.95
CA LEU A 74 -3.92 11.96 -3.93
C LEU A 74 -3.56 12.78 -5.16
N ALA A 75 -4.01 12.39 -6.34
CA ALA A 75 -3.80 13.15 -7.57
C ALA A 75 -4.42 14.56 -7.46
N THR A 76 -5.66 14.65 -6.99
CA THR A 76 -6.36 15.93 -6.79
C THR A 76 -5.65 16.82 -5.76
N LEU A 77 -5.25 16.26 -4.62
CA LEU A 77 -4.53 17.00 -3.58
C LEU A 77 -3.15 17.44 -4.05
N THR A 78 -2.43 16.58 -4.77
CA THR A 78 -1.10 16.89 -5.31
C THR A 78 -1.19 17.98 -6.37
N PHE A 79 -2.22 17.96 -7.22
CA PHE A 79 -2.47 19.04 -8.19
C PHE A 79 -2.73 20.38 -7.48
N ARG A 80 -3.62 20.40 -6.48
CA ARG A 80 -3.89 21.63 -5.71
C ARG A 80 -2.64 22.13 -5.00
N LEU A 81 -1.88 21.23 -4.37
CA LEU A 81 -0.62 21.59 -3.73
C LEU A 81 0.39 22.15 -4.75
N ALA A 82 0.48 21.56 -5.95
CA ALA A 82 1.36 22.06 -7.01
C ALA A 82 0.99 23.49 -7.44
N VAL A 83 -0.31 23.77 -7.60
CA VAL A 83 -0.80 25.13 -7.91
C VAL A 83 -0.44 26.12 -6.80
N GLU A 84 -0.68 25.78 -5.54
CA GLU A 84 -0.33 26.66 -4.42
C GLU A 84 1.20 26.86 -4.31
N THR A 85 2.00 25.82 -4.55
CA THR A 85 3.47 25.95 -4.53
C THR A 85 4.00 26.81 -5.67
N ASP A 86 3.38 26.76 -6.86
CA ASP A 86 3.74 27.62 -7.99
C ASP A 86 3.40 29.09 -7.69
N LEU A 87 2.21 29.34 -7.13
CA LEU A 87 1.79 30.67 -6.72
C LEU A 87 2.75 31.28 -5.69
N VAL A 88 3.09 30.52 -4.63
CA VAL A 88 4.05 30.95 -3.61
C VAL A 88 5.44 31.18 -4.22
N ALA A 89 5.90 30.29 -5.10
CA ALA A 89 7.18 30.44 -5.79
C ALA A 89 7.21 31.73 -6.64
N GLY A 90 6.12 32.06 -7.33
CA GLY A 90 5.96 33.31 -8.07
C GLY A 90 6.08 34.55 -7.17
N ILE A 91 5.31 34.59 -6.07
CA ILE A 91 5.36 35.69 -5.10
C ILE A 91 6.78 35.86 -4.51
N LEU A 92 7.46 34.76 -4.19
CA LEU A 92 8.83 34.80 -3.68
C LEU A 92 9.83 35.25 -4.75
N ALA A 93 9.64 34.86 -6.01
CA ALA A 93 10.48 35.33 -7.11
C ALA A 93 10.37 36.85 -7.30
N ASP A 94 9.17 37.40 -7.18
CA ASP A 94 8.91 38.84 -7.29
C ASP A 94 9.51 39.64 -6.13
N THR A 95 9.63 39.04 -4.94
CA THR A 95 10.07 39.74 -3.71
C THR A 95 11.52 39.53 -3.33
N CYS A 96 12.10 38.34 -3.57
CA CYS A 96 13.40 37.97 -2.99
C CYS A 96 14.63 38.21 -3.89
N GLN A 97 14.46 38.61 -5.16
CA GLN A 97 15.55 38.91 -6.12
C GLN A 97 16.74 37.93 -6.07
N LEU A 98 16.46 36.61 -6.00
CA LEU A 98 17.51 35.60 -5.87
C LEU A 98 18.19 35.31 -7.22
N SER A 99 19.51 35.14 -7.21
CA SER A 99 20.25 34.69 -8.39
C SER A 99 20.01 33.20 -8.68
N ARG A 100 20.29 32.78 -9.92
CA ARG A 100 20.16 31.38 -10.33
C ARG A 100 21.10 30.46 -9.53
N GLU A 101 22.31 30.91 -9.22
CA GLU A 101 23.27 30.21 -8.36
C GLU A 101 22.75 30.04 -6.92
N GLU A 102 22.14 31.07 -6.34
CA GLU A 102 21.58 31.00 -4.99
C GLU A 102 20.38 30.03 -4.92
N LEU A 103 19.52 30.03 -5.94
CA LEU A 103 18.43 29.06 -6.05
C LEU A 103 18.94 27.61 -6.15
N ARG A 104 20.01 27.38 -6.93
CA ARG A 104 20.65 26.05 -7.03
C ARG A 104 21.22 25.60 -5.69
N ARG A 105 21.90 26.50 -4.97
CA ARG A 105 22.45 26.23 -3.64
C ARG A 105 21.36 25.84 -2.64
N ARG A 106 20.31 26.66 -2.53
CA ARG A 106 19.16 26.40 -1.64
C ARG A 106 18.43 25.10 -1.96
N ARG A 107 18.33 24.75 -3.25
CA ARG A 107 17.77 23.45 -3.67
C ARG A 107 18.62 22.29 -3.18
N ALA A 108 19.95 22.37 -3.34
CA ALA A 108 20.86 21.33 -2.88
C ALA A 108 20.79 21.15 -1.35
N GLU A 109 20.79 22.25 -0.59
CA GLU A 109 20.59 22.25 0.87
C GLU A 109 19.26 21.60 1.26
N SER A 110 18.17 21.97 0.59
CA SER A 110 16.84 21.41 0.87
C SER A 110 16.76 19.92 0.56
N VAL A 111 17.37 19.44 -0.53
CA VAL A 111 17.45 18.01 -0.84
C VAL A 111 18.25 17.25 0.22
N ARG A 112 19.37 17.80 0.69
CA ARG A 112 20.16 17.19 1.77
C ARG A 112 19.34 17.10 3.06
N ASN A 113 18.65 18.17 3.44
CA ASN A 113 17.82 18.19 4.65
C ASN A 113 16.69 17.15 4.57
N VAL A 114 15.94 17.11 3.46
CA VAL A 114 14.88 16.11 3.25
C VAL A 114 15.41 14.67 3.36
N LYS A 115 16.60 14.41 2.80
CA LYS A 115 17.25 13.09 2.93
C LYS A 115 17.67 12.79 4.37
N ALA A 116 18.25 13.75 5.08
CA ALA A 116 18.70 13.58 6.45
C ALA A 116 17.53 13.34 7.43
N THR A 117 16.38 13.94 7.16
CA THR A 117 15.19 13.88 8.02
C THR A 117 14.15 12.84 7.59
N ASN A 118 14.44 12.03 6.56
CA ASN A 118 13.48 11.10 5.95
C ASN A 118 12.13 11.77 5.59
N GLY A 119 12.20 12.99 5.05
CA GLY A 119 11.03 13.77 4.65
C GLY A 119 10.34 14.55 5.78
N ARG A 120 10.83 14.49 7.03
CA ARG A 120 10.28 15.27 8.14
C ARG A 120 10.88 16.67 8.17
N VAL A 121 10.27 17.58 7.41
CA VAL A 121 10.69 19.00 7.36
C VAL A 121 9.89 19.82 8.38
N SER A 122 10.58 20.55 9.26
CA SER A 122 9.97 21.49 10.22
C SER A 122 10.48 22.91 9.96
N LEU A 123 9.55 23.87 9.85
CA LEU A 123 9.89 25.29 9.73
C LEU A 123 10.59 25.79 11.00
N GLU A 124 10.12 25.39 12.17
CA GLU A 124 10.71 25.78 13.46
C GLU A 124 12.14 25.26 13.59
N GLY A 125 12.38 24.00 13.20
CA GLY A 125 13.73 23.42 13.18
C GLY A 125 14.65 24.19 12.24
N ARG A 126 14.17 24.50 11.02
CA ARG A 126 14.93 25.29 10.05
C ARG A 126 15.19 26.73 10.51
N ALA A 127 14.23 27.35 11.19
CA ALA A 127 14.43 28.66 11.75
C ALA A 127 15.56 28.58 12.78
N ARG A 128 15.46 27.66 13.75
CA ARG A 128 16.43 27.48 14.83
C ARG A 128 17.87 27.26 14.35
N GLU A 129 18.07 26.41 13.35
CA GLU A 129 19.40 26.21 12.72
C GLU A 129 20.00 27.52 12.19
N VAL A 130 19.18 28.40 11.60
CA VAL A 130 19.62 29.71 11.10
C VAL A 130 19.97 30.68 12.24
N TRP A 131 19.27 30.62 13.38
CA TRP A 131 19.61 31.44 14.55
C TRP A 131 20.88 30.94 15.24
N GLU A 132 21.05 29.62 15.36
CA GLU A 132 22.22 29.01 16.01
C GLU A 132 23.50 29.15 15.15
N GLU A 133 23.44 29.03 13.82
CA GLU A 133 24.57 29.35 12.92
C GLU A 133 24.91 30.85 12.88
N GLY A 134 23.96 31.74 13.22
CA GLY A 134 24.17 33.18 13.30
C GLY A 134 24.92 33.62 14.57
N ASP A 135 24.76 32.88 15.65
CA ASP A 135 25.42 33.14 16.94
C ASP A 135 26.89 32.67 16.98
N GLU A 136 27.29 31.69 16.14
CA GLU A 136 28.69 31.22 16.04
C GLU A 136 29.67 32.28 15.46
N TRP A 137 29.17 33.37 14.87
CA TRP A 137 30.01 34.47 14.35
C TRP A 137 30.12 35.67 15.31
N LEU A 138 29.56 35.59 16.52
CA LEU A 138 29.56 36.67 17.51
C LEU A 138 30.49 36.44 18.72
N ASP A 139 31.32 35.40 18.70
CA ASP A 139 32.37 35.13 19.72
C ASP A 139 33.80 35.34 19.18
#